data_AF-A0A096A3K8-F1
#
_entry.id   AF-A0A096A3K8-F1
#
_cell.length_a   1.000
_cell.length_b   1.000
_cell.length_c   1.000
_cell.angle_alpha   90.00
_cell.angle_beta   90.00
_cell.angle_gamma   90.00
#
_symmetry.space_group_name_H-M   'P 1'
#
loop_
_entity.id
_entity.type
_entity.pdbx_description
1 polymer ?
#
loop_
_entity_poly.entity_id
_entity_poly.type
_entity_poly.pdbx_seq_one_letter_code
_entity_poly.pdbx_strand_id
1 'polypeptide(L)'
;MPLLILGAVADATHLAMLTPPMAATAALIVGGPDLPLAQPRNVLLGHLIGGLIGLALAVWFGGSILVGGLAAGLAFGAMLLLRCAHSPGAATAMLLVTMPPEHPPRFLLVLLASAVLVVAAGLVANRVRRLRYPAYWW
;
A
#
# COMPACT_ATOMS: atom_id res chain seq x y z
N MET A 1 -0.04 -16.65 -2.51
CA MET A 1 1.19 -16.76 -1.71
C MET A 1 1.45 -15.53 -0.84
N PRO A 2 1.57 -14.28 -1.36
CA PRO A 2 1.83 -13.12 -0.51
C PRO A 2 0.72 -12.84 0.51
N LEU A 3 -0.56 -12.98 0.12
CA LEU A 3 -1.71 -12.77 1.01
C LEU A 3 -1.75 -13.77 2.18
N LEU A 4 -1.37 -15.03 1.93
CA LEU A 4 -1.34 -16.05 2.98
C LEU A 4 -0.22 -15.77 3.99
N ILE A 5 0.96 -15.37 3.51
CA ILE A 5 2.07 -14.95 4.38
C ILE A 5 1.64 -13.75 5.21
N LEU A 6 1.05 -12.74 4.57
CA LEU A 6 0.60 -11.53 5.24
C LEU A 6 -0.47 -11.84 6.30
N GLY A 7 -1.44 -12.71 5.96
CA GLY A 7 -2.49 -13.16 6.88
C GLY A 7 -1.94 -13.94 8.06
N ALA A 8 -1.04 -14.91 7.83
CA ALA A 8 -0.42 -15.69 8.90
C ALA A 8 0.40 -14.82 9.86
N VAL A 9 1.14 -13.83 9.35
CA VAL A 9 1.87 -12.89 10.19
C VAL A 9 0.91 -11.95 10.93
N ALA A 10 -0.18 -11.51 10.29
CA ALA A 10 -1.22 -10.72 10.96
C ALA A 10 -1.83 -11.48 12.14
N ASP A 11 -2.22 -12.74 11.93
CA ASP A 11 -2.80 -13.60 12.97
C ASP A 11 -1.81 -13.85 14.11
N ALA A 12 -0.54 -14.08 13.81
CA ALA A 12 0.49 -14.34 14.82
C ALA A 12 0.88 -13.10 15.64
N THR A 13 0.76 -11.90 15.07
CA THR A 13 1.21 -10.64 15.71
C THR A 13 0.06 -9.77 16.21
N HIS A 14 -1.18 -10.08 15.82
CA HIS A 14 -2.38 -9.26 16.02
C HIS A 14 -2.24 -7.84 15.45
N LEU A 15 -1.35 -7.64 14.47
CA LEU A 15 -1.17 -6.37 13.79
C LEU A 15 -2.08 -6.33 12.55
N ALA A 16 -2.62 -5.16 12.23
CA ALA A 16 -3.46 -4.92 11.04
C ALA A 16 -2.63 -4.94 9.73
N MET A 17 -1.96 -6.05 9.44
CA MET A 17 -1.05 -6.18 8.32
C MET A 17 -1.77 -6.43 7.01
N LEU A 18 -2.85 -7.21 7.02
CA LEU A 18 -3.67 -7.52 5.85
C LEU A 18 -4.84 -6.55 5.71
N THR A 19 -4.59 -5.44 5.02
CA THR A 19 -5.63 -4.44 4.69
C THR A 19 -6.06 -4.57 3.23
N PRO A 20 -7.25 -4.07 2.83
CA PRO A 20 -7.67 -4.10 1.42
C PRO A 20 -6.64 -3.48 0.45
N PRO A 21 -5.98 -2.35 0.78
CA PRO A 21 -4.85 -1.86 -0.03
C PRO A 21 -3.72 -2.87 -0.19
N MET A 22 -3.29 -3.54 0.89
CA MET A 22 -2.24 -4.58 0.80
C MET A 22 -2.67 -5.76 -0.08
N ALA A 23 -3.95 -6.12 -0.03
CA ALA A 23 -4.48 -7.18 -0.87
C ALA A 23 -4.40 -6.80 -2.36
N ALA A 24 -4.78 -5.56 -2.70
CA ALA A 24 -4.66 -5.03 -4.06
C ALA A 24 -3.19 -4.94 -4.52
N THR A 25 -2.28 -4.51 -3.65
CA THR A 25 -0.84 -4.47 -3.91
C THR A 25 -0.29 -5.85 -4.26
N ALA A 26 -0.63 -6.86 -3.47
CA ALA A 26 -0.22 -8.24 -3.74
C ALA A 26 -0.81 -8.76 -5.07
N ALA A 27 -2.07 -8.42 -5.37
CA ALA A 27 -2.72 -8.79 -6.62
C ALA A 27 -2.01 -8.16 -7.84
N LEU A 28 -1.61 -6.89 -7.76
CA LEU A 28 -0.83 -6.23 -8.82
C LEU A 28 0.52 -6.92 -9.05
N ILE A 29 1.28 -7.19 -7.99
CA ILE A 29 2.61 -7.82 -8.10
C ILE A 29 2.53 -9.25 -8.65
N VAL A 30 1.48 -10.00 -8.31
CA VAL A 30 1.30 -11.37 -8.79
C VAL A 30 0.71 -11.40 -10.20
N GLY A 31 -0.28 -10.56 -10.47
CA GLY A 31 -1.05 -10.55 -11.71
C GLY A 31 -0.36 -9.82 -12.87
N GLY A 32 0.47 -8.81 -12.58
CA GLY A 32 1.21 -8.04 -13.57
C GLY A 32 2.54 -7.52 -13.01
N PRO A 33 3.53 -8.41 -12.80
CA PRO A 33 4.82 -8.02 -12.20
C PRO A 33 5.61 -7.01 -13.03
N ASP A 34 5.37 -6.92 -14.34
CA ASP A 34 5.98 -5.98 -15.27
C ASP A 34 5.27 -4.62 -15.30
N LEU A 35 4.09 -4.49 -14.69
CA LEU A 35 3.37 -3.22 -14.64
C LEU A 35 4.17 -2.17 -13.87
N PRO A 36 4.27 -0.92 -14.38
CA PRO A 36 4.92 0.17 -13.66
C PRO A 36 4.37 0.37 -12.23
N LEU A 37 3.06 0.18 -12.04
CA LEU A 37 2.40 0.32 -10.73
C LEU A 37 2.80 -0.77 -9.72
N ALA A 38 3.32 -1.91 -10.17
CA ALA A 38 3.70 -3.02 -9.30
C ALA A 38 5.15 -2.94 -8.81
N GLN A 39 5.94 -1.98 -9.30
CA GLN A 39 7.37 -1.92 -8.99
C GLN A 39 7.64 -1.50 -7.54
N PRO A 40 8.71 -2.00 -6.90
CA PRO A 40 9.01 -1.78 -5.49
C PRO A 40 8.97 -0.31 -5.06
N ARG A 41 9.59 0.59 -5.84
CA ARG A 41 9.55 2.04 -5.55
C ARG A 41 8.13 2.57 -5.51
N ASN A 42 7.31 2.21 -6.49
CA ASN A 42 5.93 2.68 -6.58
C ASN A 42 5.10 2.14 -5.41
N VAL A 43 5.28 0.86 -5.04
CA VAL A 43 4.59 0.25 -3.90
C VAL A 43 4.93 0.99 -2.60
N LEU A 44 6.22 1.13 -2.29
CA LEU A 44 6.68 1.71 -1.03
C LEU A 44 6.35 3.21 -0.95
N LEU A 45 6.66 3.98 -1.98
CA LEU A 45 6.35 5.42 -2.01
C LEU A 45 4.85 5.66 -2.08
N GLY A 46 4.10 4.85 -2.83
CA GLY A 46 2.65 4.99 -2.93
C GLY A 46 1.94 4.79 -1.60
N HIS A 47 2.31 3.76 -0.83
CA HIS A 47 1.75 3.59 0.52
C HIS A 47 2.21 4.66 1.50
N LEU A 48 3.46 5.13 1.40
CA LEU A 48 3.95 6.24 2.23
C LEU A 48 3.19 7.54 1.94
N ILE A 49 3.09 7.94 0.66
CA ILE A 49 2.37 9.15 0.22
C ILE A 49 0.91 9.04 0.61
N GLY A 50 0.27 7.90 0.35
CA GLY A 50 -1.12 7.64 0.71
C GLY A 50 -1.35 7.72 2.22
N GLY A 51 -0.47 7.10 3.00
CA GLY A 51 -0.51 7.13 4.45
C GLY A 51 -0.37 8.54 5.03
N LEU A 52 0.60 9.32 4.54
CA LEU A 52 0.83 10.69 5.00
C LEU A 52 -0.33 11.62 4.66
N ILE A 53 -0.84 11.57 3.42
CA ILE A 53 -1.95 12.42 2.98
C ILE A 53 -3.25 12.02 3.67
N GLY A 54 -3.53 10.72 3.79
CA GLY A 54 -4.70 10.21 4.50
C GLY A 54 -4.70 10.64 5.97
N LEU A 55 -3.56 10.49 6.65
CA LEU A 55 -3.43 10.91 8.04
C LEU A 55 -3.59 12.44 8.21
N ALA A 56 -2.94 13.23 7.36
CA ALA A 56 -3.05 14.69 7.42
C ALA A 56 -4.50 15.16 7.26
N LEU A 57 -5.23 14.61 6.29
CA LEU A 57 -6.62 14.97 6.04
C LEU A 57 -7.57 14.45 7.12
N ALA A 58 -7.34 13.25 7.65
CA ALA A 58 -8.11 12.74 8.79
C ALA A 58 -7.98 13.66 10.02
N VAL A 59 -6.78 14.20 10.27
CA VAL A 59 -6.54 15.12 11.40
C VAL A 59 -7.19 16.49 11.18
N TRP A 60 -7.14 17.05 9.97
CA TRP A 60 -7.62 18.42 9.72
C TRP A 60 -9.10 18.50 9.36
N PHE A 61 -9.66 17.49 8.72
CA PHE A 61 -11.04 17.50 8.20
C PHE A 61 -11.94 16.43 8.82
N GLY A 62 -11.39 15.54 9.65
CA GLY A 62 -12.13 14.43 10.25
C GLY A 62 -12.48 13.33 9.25
N GLY A 63 -13.32 12.38 9.71
CA GLY A 63 -13.74 11.23 8.92
C GLY A 63 -15.04 11.49 8.15
N SER A 64 -14.98 11.40 6.82
CA SER A 64 -16.16 11.31 5.95
C SER A 64 -15.80 10.70 4.60
N ILE A 65 -16.81 10.21 3.87
CA ILE A 65 -16.61 9.67 2.51
C ILE A 65 -16.07 10.75 1.57
N LEU A 66 -16.54 11.99 1.69
CA LEU A 66 -16.07 13.11 0.87
C LEU A 66 -14.58 13.41 1.13
N VAL A 67 -14.16 13.46 2.40
CA VAL A 67 -12.74 13.64 2.75
C VAL A 67 -11.91 12.44 2.30
N GLY A 68 -12.45 11.22 2.36
CA GLY A 68 -11.78 10.02 1.86
C GLY A 68 -11.56 10.08 0.34
N GLY A 69 -12.53 10.58 -0.42
CA GLY A 69 -12.39 10.84 -1.85
C GLY A 69 -11.35 11.91 -2.17
N LEU A 70 -11.34 13.01 -1.40
CA LEU A 70 -10.32 14.06 -1.49
C LEU A 70 -8.92 13.49 -1.21
N ALA A 71 -8.78 12.66 -0.17
CA ALA A 71 -7.52 12.04 0.22
C ALA A 71 -6.98 11.11 -0.86
N ALA A 72 -7.83 10.24 -1.42
CA ALA A 72 -7.45 9.37 -2.52
C ALA A 72 -6.99 10.17 -3.75
N GLY A 73 -7.74 11.22 -4.12
CA GLY A 73 -7.43 12.07 -5.27
C GLY A 73 -6.11 12.82 -5.12
N LEU A 74 -5.90 13.47 -3.96
CA LEU A 74 -4.65 14.18 -3.66
C LEU A 74 -3.46 13.22 -3.58
N ALA A 75 -3.63 12.05 -2.95
CA ALA A 75 -2.58 11.05 -2.87
C ALA A 75 -2.18 10.53 -4.24
N PHE A 76 -3.15 10.17 -5.08
CA PHE A 76 -2.84 9.69 -6.43
C PHE A 76 -2.21 10.79 -7.28
N GLY A 77 -2.72 12.03 -7.21
CA GLY A 77 -2.12 13.19 -7.87
C GLY A 77 -0.66 13.41 -7.48
N ALA A 78 -0.35 13.35 -6.17
CA ALA A 78 1.03 13.44 -5.67
C ALA A 78 1.92 12.30 -6.21
N MET A 79 1.41 11.07 -6.29
CA MET A 79 2.16 9.94 -6.87
C MET A 79 2.44 10.13 -8.36
N LEU A 80 1.50 10.69 -9.12
CA LEU A 80 1.70 11.03 -10.53
C LEU A 80 2.81 12.06 -10.69
N LEU A 81 2.80 13.13 -9.88
CA LEU A 81 3.85 14.16 -9.88
C LEU A 81 5.23 13.58 -9.53
N LEU A 82 5.28 12.69 -8.54
CA LEU A 82 6.51 12.04 -8.08
C LEU A 82 6.91 10.81 -8.94
N ARG A 83 6.16 10.50 -10.00
CA ARG A 83 6.38 9.35 -10.90
C ARG A 83 6.50 8.02 -10.14
N CYS A 84 5.64 7.83 -9.15
CA CYS A 84 5.59 6.62 -8.32
C CYS A 84 4.14 6.12 -8.16
N ALA A 85 3.35 6.22 -9.23
CA ALA A 85 1.96 5.80 -9.26
C ALA A 85 1.79 4.37 -8.76
N HIS A 86 0.96 4.22 -7.72
CA HIS A 86 0.55 2.94 -7.15
C HIS A 86 -0.87 3.10 -6.61
N SER A 87 -1.86 2.70 -7.40
CA SER A 87 -3.27 2.94 -7.05
C SER A 87 -3.71 2.38 -5.69
N PRO A 88 -3.16 1.27 -5.15
CA PRO A 88 -3.44 0.87 -3.76
C PRO A 88 -2.99 1.90 -2.70
N GLY A 89 -2.01 2.74 -3.01
CA GLY A 89 -1.64 3.88 -2.16
C GLY A 89 -2.75 4.91 -2.04
N ALA A 90 -3.52 5.15 -3.11
CA ALA A 90 -4.69 6.04 -3.05
C ALA A 90 -5.80 5.43 -2.17
N ALA A 91 -6.01 4.12 -2.26
CA ALA A 91 -6.92 3.40 -1.35
C ALA A 91 -6.44 3.43 0.11
N THR A 92 -5.12 3.48 0.34
CA THR A 92 -4.55 3.68 1.69
C THR A 92 -4.94 5.04 2.26
N ALA A 93 -4.85 6.11 1.46
CA ALA A 93 -5.25 7.45 1.90
C ALA A 93 -6.73 7.51 2.27
N MET A 94 -7.60 6.93 1.44
CA MET A 94 -9.03 6.81 1.73
C MET A 94 -9.28 6.03 3.02
N LEU A 95 -8.63 4.87 3.18
CA LEU A 95 -8.79 4.00 4.34
C LEU A 95 -8.50 4.74 5.65
N LEU A 96 -7.41 5.52 5.71
CA LEU A 96 -7.06 6.27 6.91
C LEU A 96 -8.07 7.35 7.31
N VAL A 97 -8.82 7.86 6.35
CA VAL A 97 -9.87 8.85 6.62
C VAL A 97 -11.19 8.17 7.01
N THR A 98 -11.58 7.11 6.30
CA THR A 98 -12.89 6.48 6.49
C THR A 98 -12.92 5.45 7.62
N MET A 99 -11.76 4.87 7.93
CA MET A 99 -11.56 3.88 9.00
C MET A 99 -10.28 4.24 9.77
N PRO A 100 -10.28 5.37 10.50
CA PRO A 100 -9.10 5.85 11.19
C PRO A 100 -8.65 4.83 12.25
N PRO A 101 -7.37 4.44 12.27
CA PRO A 101 -6.84 3.53 13.28
C PRO A 101 -6.73 4.23 14.64
N GLU A 102 -6.84 3.47 15.73
CA GLU A 102 -6.67 3.98 17.10
C GLU A 102 -5.29 4.62 17.33
N HIS A 103 -4.25 4.05 16.71
CA HIS A 103 -2.87 4.53 16.80
C HIS A 103 -2.27 4.79 15.41
N PRO A 104 -2.48 5.98 14.83
CA PRO A 104 -2.09 6.25 13.44
C PRO A 104 -0.58 6.11 13.12
N PRO A 105 0.36 6.58 13.96
CA PRO A 105 1.79 6.38 13.69
C PRO A 105 2.17 4.90 13.68
N ARG A 106 1.63 4.11 14.61
CA ARG A 106 1.86 2.66 14.67
C ARG A 106 1.27 1.97 13.45
N PHE A 107 0.05 2.34 13.05
CA PHE A 107 -0.58 1.79 11.86
C PHE A 107 0.24 2.08 10.59
N LEU A 108 0.77 3.29 10.44
CA LEU A 108 1.62 3.64 9.29
C LEU A 108 2.88 2.79 9.24
N LEU A 109 3.53 2.54 10.37
CA LEU A 109 4.70 1.63 10.44
C LEU A 109 4.33 0.20 10.05
N VAL A 110 3.20 -0.32 10.57
CA VAL A 110 2.70 -1.65 10.23
C VAL A 110 2.37 -1.76 8.74
N LEU A 111 1.72 -0.75 8.17
CA LEU A 111 1.39 -0.68 6.76
C LEU A 111 2.64 -0.72 5.87
N LEU A 112 3.68 0.06 6.22
CA LEU A 112 4.94 0.05 5.47
C LEU A 112 5.68 -1.28 5.62
N ALA A 113 5.66 -1.87 6.82
CA ALA A 113 6.19 -3.22 7.04
C ALA A 113 5.45 -4.27 6.18
N SER A 114 4.12 -4.18 6.09
CA SER A 114 3.32 -5.00 5.19
C SER A 114 3.70 -4.80 3.73
N ALA A 115 3.88 -3.56 3.28
CA ALA A 115 4.29 -3.26 1.90
C ALA A 115 5.66 -3.88 1.58
N VAL A 116 6.63 -3.77 2.49
CA VAL A 116 7.94 -4.42 2.37
C VAL A 116 7.79 -5.94 2.29
N LEU A 117 6.97 -6.54 3.16
CA LEU A 117 6.74 -7.99 3.16
C LEU A 117 6.08 -8.47 1.86
N VAL A 118 5.10 -7.72 1.34
CA VAL A 118 4.47 -8.03 0.05
C VAL A 118 5.47 -7.93 -1.10
N VAL A 119 6.32 -6.90 -1.14
CA VAL A 119 7.40 -6.79 -2.14
C VAL A 119 8.38 -7.96 -2.03
N ALA A 120 8.82 -8.30 -0.81
CA ALA A 120 9.72 -9.43 -0.56
C ALA A 120 9.11 -10.76 -1.02
N ALA A 121 7.85 -11.02 -0.67
CA ALA A 121 7.12 -12.19 -1.15
C ALA A 121 6.97 -12.19 -2.68
N GLY A 122 6.78 -11.01 -3.28
CA GLY A 122 6.73 -10.81 -4.74
C GLY A 122 8.04 -11.16 -5.44
N LEU A 123 9.19 -10.75 -4.88
CA LEU A 123 10.51 -11.11 -5.38
C LEU A 123 10.70 -12.63 -5.42
N VAL A 124 10.38 -13.30 -4.31
CA VAL A 124 10.50 -14.76 -4.20
C VAL A 124 9.54 -15.46 -5.18
N ALA A 125 8.26 -15.08 -5.19
CA ALA A 125 7.25 -15.70 -6.03
C ALA A 125 7.55 -15.55 -7.53
N ASN A 126 7.97 -14.36 -7.97
CA ASN A 126 8.28 -14.14 -9.38
C ASN A 126 9.60 -14.81 -9.79
N ARG A 127 10.57 -14.95 -8.88
CA ARG A 127 11.77 -15.76 -9.12
C ARG A 127 11.44 -17.24 -9.34
N VAL A 128 10.55 -17.82 -8.51
CA VAL A 128 10.08 -19.21 -8.68
C VAL A 128 9.34 -19.40 -10.01
N ARG A 129 8.53 -18.41 -10.42
CA ARG A 129 7.81 -18.40 -11.70
C ARG A 129 8.69 -18.07 -12.91
N ARG A 130 9.99 -17.78 -12.71
CA ARG A 130 10.92 -17.32 -13.74
C ARG A 130 10.44 -16.05 -14.49
N LEU A 131 9.68 -15.20 -13.80
CA LEU A 131 9.25 -13.90 -14.30
C LEU A 131 10.24 -12.82 -13.85
N ARG A 132 10.44 -11.80 -14.70
CA ARG A 132 11.28 -10.65 -14.36
C ARG A 132 10.53 -9.73 -13.41
N TYR A 133 10.93 -9.74 -12.13
CA TYR A 133 10.47 -8.79 -11.13
C TYR A 133 11.62 -8.47 -10.16
N PRO A 134 11.91 -7.19 -9.92
CA PRO A 134 11.28 -6.03 -10.54
C PRO A 134 11.80 -5.78 -11.96
N ALA A 135 11.03 -5.03 -12.75
CA ALA A 135 11.49 -4.46 -14.02
C ALA A 135 12.49 -3.32 -13.77
N TYR A 136 12.23 -2.50 -12.74
CA TYR A 136 13.13 -1.44 -12.26
C TYR A 136 12.95 -1.21 -10.76
N TRP A 137 13.99 -0.67 -10.12
CA TRP A 137 13.95 -0.28 -8.71
C TRP A 137 13.69 1.21 -8.51
N TRP A 138 14.19 2.08 -9.39
CA TRP A 138 14.08 3.53 -9.29
C TRP A 138 13.80 4.19 -10.63
#